data_AF-A0A430GT85-F1
#
_entry.id   AF-A0A430GT85-F1
#
_cell.length_a   1.000
_cell.length_b   1.000
_cell.length_c   1.000
_cell.angle_alpha   90.00
_cell.angle_beta   90.00
_cell.angle_gamma   90.00
#
_symmetry.space_group_name_H-M   'P 1'
#
loop_
_entity.id
_entity.type
_entity.pdbx_description
1 polymer ?
#
loop_
_entity_poly.entity_id
_entity_poly.type
_entity_poly.pdbx_seq_one_letter_code
_entity_poly.pdbx_strand_id
1 'polypeptide(L)'
;MSIPAAAAIGIIAVAELFCTSLWFSANGAAAELLRGWGLPPSSVGALTSAVQGGFIFGTLAFALSNLADRVPASRIFFVSGLLGALANALFAFGGFGFAPSLALRFADGVALAGIYPLGMKLVVGWNRGRTADTLAVLVGMLVLGTAFPYGLRAWAPGLDWHSTVAAASLLSVVGAILVLVTGDGPDARLNTVGVHPRLGSVLQAFRVPAFRSAAFGYFGHMWELYAFWTLVPFLVAPLMPASLGPAANFGVIAAGFVGSLVAGRLARRFGSAPVAAVALSASGTICVIYPFTAAWPDFLRL
;
A
#
# COMPACT_ATOMS: atom_id res chain seq x y z
N MET A 1 28.18 -12.67 9.23
CA MET A 1 27.29 -12.94 10.37
C MET A 1 25.90 -13.12 9.80
N SER A 2 25.25 -14.26 9.99
CA SER A 2 23.90 -14.50 9.45
C SER A 2 22.87 -13.71 10.27
N ILE A 3 22.03 -12.91 9.60
CA ILE A 3 20.96 -12.16 10.25
C ILE A 3 19.90 -13.15 10.77
N PRO A 4 19.46 -13.06 12.04
CA PRO A 4 18.38 -13.90 12.55
C PRO A 4 17.08 -13.66 11.76
N ALA A 5 16.31 -14.72 11.48
CA ALA A 5 15.09 -14.63 10.68
C ALA A 5 14.09 -13.58 11.20
N ALA A 6 13.89 -13.50 12.53
CA ALA A 6 13.02 -12.50 13.14
C ALA A 6 13.50 -11.06 12.90
N ALA A 7 14.81 -10.83 12.94
CA ALA A 7 15.39 -9.52 12.66
C ALA A 7 15.24 -9.16 11.18
N ALA A 8 15.49 -10.11 10.27
CA ALA A 8 15.28 -9.91 8.82
C ALA A 8 13.82 -9.53 8.50
N ILE A 9 12.85 -10.24 9.07
CA ILE A 9 11.43 -9.93 8.90
C ILE A 9 11.10 -8.53 9.42
N GLY A 10 11.61 -8.17 10.60
CA GLY A 10 11.41 -6.84 11.17
C GLY A 10 11.98 -5.73 10.26
N ILE A 11 13.19 -5.94 9.74
CA ILE A 11 13.84 -4.99 8.82
C ILE A 11 13.05 -4.86 7.53
N ILE A 12 12.62 -5.97 6.91
CA ILE A 12 11.83 -5.95 5.68
C ILE A 12 10.47 -5.29 5.94
N ALA A 13 9.83 -5.52 7.07
CA ALA A 13 8.55 -4.88 7.41
C ALA A 13 8.68 -3.36 7.60
N VAL A 14 9.77 -2.88 8.22
CA VAL A 14 10.06 -1.44 8.31
C VAL A 14 10.40 -0.86 6.95
N ALA A 15 11.16 -1.58 6.13
CA ALA A 15 11.48 -1.16 4.77
C ALA A 15 10.22 -1.09 3.89
N GLU A 16 9.27 -1.99 4.07
CA GLU A 16 7.96 -1.95 3.42
C GLU A 16 7.23 -0.66 3.76
N LEU A 17 7.10 -0.31 5.05
CA LEU A 17 6.51 0.96 5.50
C LEU A 17 7.17 2.16 4.80
N PHE A 18 8.51 2.18 4.80
CA PHE A 18 9.27 3.27 4.19
C PHE A 18 9.03 3.39 2.69
N CYS A 19 8.99 2.27 1.96
CA CYS A 19 8.78 2.29 0.52
C CYS A 19 7.32 2.53 0.13
N THR A 20 6.35 2.05 0.91
CA THR A 20 4.92 2.27 0.64
C THR A 20 4.46 3.68 1.01
N SER A 21 5.30 4.47 1.69
CA SER A 21 5.05 5.91 1.91
C SER A 21 4.88 6.70 0.61
N LEU A 22 5.40 6.20 -0.52
CA LEU A 22 5.21 6.78 -1.86
C LEU A 22 3.75 6.68 -2.37
N TRP A 23 2.96 5.72 -1.85
CA TRP A 23 1.66 5.35 -2.42
C TRP A 23 0.64 6.49 -2.31
N PHE A 24 0.62 7.21 -1.18
CA PHE A 24 -0.33 8.29 -0.91
C PHE A 24 0.35 9.64 -0.64
N SER A 25 1.63 9.79 -1.02
CA SER A 25 2.38 11.05 -0.89
C SER A 25 1.66 12.24 -1.53
N ALA A 26 1.15 12.07 -2.76
CA ALA A 26 0.36 13.08 -3.46
C ALA A 26 -1.01 13.36 -2.80
N ASN A 27 -1.66 12.33 -2.23
CA ASN A 27 -2.94 12.50 -1.53
C ASN A 27 -2.77 13.33 -0.24
N GLY A 28 -1.69 13.11 0.52
CA GLY A 28 -1.36 13.94 1.68
C GLY A 28 -1.11 15.42 1.34
N ALA A 29 -0.78 15.70 0.08
CA ALA A 29 -0.52 17.03 -0.48
C ALA A 29 -1.70 17.60 -1.29
N ALA A 30 -2.80 16.85 -1.47
CA ALA A 30 -3.78 17.11 -2.52
C ALA A 30 -4.40 18.52 -2.44
N ALA A 31 -4.69 19.02 -1.23
CA ALA A 31 -5.32 20.33 -1.05
C ALA A 31 -4.43 21.49 -1.52
N GLU A 32 -3.11 21.40 -1.38
CA GLU A 32 -2.17 22.42 -1.86
C GLU A 32 -1.90 22.26 -3.35
N LEU A 33 -1.66 21.02 -3.78
CA LEU A 33 -1.36 20.66 -5.17
C LEU A 33 -2.48 21.09 -6.12
N LEU A 34 -3.72 20.75 -5.79
CA LEU A 34 -4.88 21.05 -6.63
C LEU A 34 -5.20 22.55 -6.67
N ARG A 35 -4.99 23.28 -5.57
CA ARG A 35 -5.08 24.75 -5.56
C ARG A 35 -4.02 25.37 -6.48
N GLY A 36 -2.78 24.87 -6.43
CA GLY A 36 -1.68 25.34 -7.27
C GLY A 36 -1.95 25.15 -8.77
N TRP A 37 -2.63 24.07 -9.15
CA TRP A 37 -3.02 23.80 -10.54
C TRP A 37 -4.39 24.34 -10.95
N GLY A 38 -5.14 24.98 -10.04
CA GLY A 38 -6.49 25.46 -10.31
C GLY A 38 -7.48 24.33 -10.66
N LEU A 39 -7.29 23.14 -10.09
CA LEU A 39 -8.08 21.94 -10.38
C LEU A 39 -9.12 21.65 -9.30
N PRO A 40 -10.29 21.06 -9.67
CA PRO A 40 -11.29 20.68 -8.69
C PRO A 40 -10.81 19.53 -7.81
N PRO A 41 -11.33 19.39 -6.57
CA PRO A 41 -10.95 18.32 -5.64
C PRO A 41 -11.08 16.90 -6.20
N SER A 42 -12.01 16.67 -7.13
CA SER A 42 -12.21 15.38 -7.81
C SER A 42 -10.97 14.90 -8.58
N SER A 43 -10.05 15.81 -8.93
CA SER A 43 -8.83 15.49 -9.67
C SER A 43 -7.83 14.67 -8.85
N VAL A 44 -7.96 14.63 -7.51
CA VAL A 44 -7.15 13.74 -6.67
C VAL A 44 -7.37 12.27 -7.05
N GLY A 45 -8.58 11.92 -7.46
CA GLY A 45 -8.93 10.57 -7.87
C GLY A 45 -8.07 10.11 -9.05
N ALA A 46 -7.83 10.98 -10.02
CA ALA A 46 -6.98 10.65 -11.17
C ALA A 46 -5.51 10.42 -10.77
N LEU A 47 -4.95 11.22 -9.86
CA LEU A 47 -3.60 11.02 -9.33
C LEU A 47 -3.47 9.69 -8.59
N THR A 48 -4.46 9.34 -7.76
CA THR A 48 -4.47 8.05 -7.07
C THR A 48 -4.67 6.89 -8.05
N SER A 49 -5.61 7.00 -8.99
CA SER A 49 -5.86 5.98 -10.01
C SER A 49 -4.65 5.75 -10.92
N ALA A 50 -3.85 6.77 -11.21
CA ALA A 50 -2.61 6.60 -11.97
C ALA A 50 -1.63 5.65 -11.26
N VAL A 51 -1.46 5.79 -9.94
CA VAL A 51 -0.65 4.85 -9.13
C VAL A 51 -1.23 3.44 -9.19
N GLN A 52 -2.54 3.30 -9.03
CA GLN A 52 -3.19 1.98 -9.09
C GLN A 52 -3.01 1.32 -10.46
N GLY A 53 -3.18 2.09 -11.54
CA GLY A 53 -2.93 1.64 -12.91
C GLY A 53 -1.48 1.20 -13.11
N GLY A 54 -0.53 1.97 -12.59
CA GLY A 54 0.89 1.62 -12.60
C GLY A 54 1.19 0.34 -11.83
N PHE A 55 0.59 0.18 -10.64
CA PHE A 55 0.75 -1.01 -9.81
C PHE A 55 0.19 -2.26 -10.50
N ILE A 56 -1.01 -2.17 -11.08
CA ILE A 56 -1.61 -3.26 -11.87
C ILE A 56 -0.74 -3.61 -13.08
N PHE A 57 -0.29 -2.60 -13.83
CA PHE A 57 0.58 -2.81 -14.97
C PHE A 57 1.91 -3.47 -14.56
N GLY A 58 2.56 -2.96 -13.51
CA GLY A 58 3.83 -3.47 -13.00
C GLY A 58 3.71 -4.90 -12.49
N THR A 59 2.66 -5.22 -11.73
CA THR A 59 2.43 -6.59 -11.22
C THR A 59 2.19 -7.58 -12.35
N LEU A 60 1.40 -7.19 -13.38
CA LEU A 60 1.23 -8.00 -14.59
C LEU A 60 2.55 -8.16 -15.36
N ALA A 61 3.33 -7.09 -15.53
CA ALA A 61 4.62 -7.15 -16.21
C ALA A 61 5.61 -8.08 -15.50
N PHE A 62 5.70 -8.02 -14.16
CA PHE A 62 6.55 -8.93 -13.39
C PHE A 62 6.06 -10.38 -13.44
N ALA A 63 4.75 -10.61 -13.38
CA ALA A 63 4.18 -11.95 -13.48
C ALA A 63 4.41 -12.58 -14.87
N LEU A 64 4.21 -11.81 -15.95
CA LEU A 64 4.37 -12.31 -17.33
C LEU A 64 5.84 -12.51 -17.73
N SER A 65 6.74 -11.66 -17.24
CA SER A 65 8.18 -11.77 -17.51
C SER A 65 8.87 -12.83 -16.65
N ASN A 66 8.21 -13.30 -15.59
CA ASN A 66 8.79 -14.15 -14.55
C ASN A 66 10.06 -13.55 -13.91
N LEU A 67 10.18 -12.21 -13.90
CA LEU A 67 11.40 -11.53 -13.47
C LEU A 67 11.71 -11.85 -12.00
N ALA A 68 10.69 -11.93 -11.16
CA ALA A 68 10.78 -12.23 -9.73
C ALA A 68 11.40 -13.60 -9.42
N ASP A 69 11.44 -14.50 -10.40
CA ASP A 69 12.04 -15.84 -10.25
C ASP A 69 13.42 -15.94 -10.90
N ARG A 70 13.77 -14.98 -11.76
CA ARG A 70 15.08 -14.93 -12.45
C ARG A 70 16.09 -14.05 -11.73
N VAL A 71 15.60 -13.02 -11.04
CA VAL A 71 16.42 -12.04 -10.33
C VAL A 71 16.10 -12.13 -8.84
N PRO A 72 17.12 -12.04 -7.96
CA PRO A 72 16.89 -12.03 -6.51
C PRO A 72 15.88 -10.93 -6.13
N ALA A 73 14.88 -11.28 -5.31
CA ALA A 73 13.77 -10.40 -4.97
C ALA A 73 14.26 -9.14 -4.26
N SER A 74 15.29 -9.27 -3.42
CA SER A 74 15.95 -8.15 -2.75
C SER A 74 16.50 -7.09 -3.72
N ARG A 75 17.01 -7.50 -4.88
CA ARG A 75 17.54 -6.58 -5.91
C ARG A 75 16.44 -5.90 -6.70
N ILE A 76 15.37 -6.62 -7.04
CA ILE A 76 14.19 -6.02 -7.70
C ILE A 76 13.57 -4.98 -6.77
N PHE A 77 13.39 -5.32 -5.51
CA PHE A 77 12.89 -4.41 -4.49
C PHE A 77 13.76 -3.16 -4.39
N PHE A 78 15.09 -3.33 -4.31
CA PHE A 78 16.03 -2.21 -4.23
C PHE A 78 15.91 -1.26 -5.42
N VAL A 79 16.00 -1.78 -6.65
CA VAL A 79 15.90 -0.97 -7.87
C VAL A 79 14.54 -0.28 -7.96
N SER A 80 13.46 -0.99 -7.60
CA SER A 80 12.11 -0.44 -7.62
C SER A 80 11.95 0.69 -6.61
N GLY A 81 12.50 0.54 -5.39
CA GLY A 81 12.51 1.61 -4.39
C GLY A 81 13.28 2.85 -4.85
N LEU A 82 14.44 2.68 -5.53
CA LEU A 82 15.17 3.82 -6.11
C LEU A 82 14.40 4.52 -7.24
N LEU A 83 13.78 3.74 -8.13
CA LEU A 83 12.98 4.28 -9.23
C LEU A 83 11.73 5.01 -8.73
N GLY A 84 11.05 4.46 -7.71
CA GLY A 84 9.93 5.11 -7.04
C GLY A 84 10.36 6.39 -6.31
N ALA A 85 11.47 6.36 -5.57
CA ALA A 85 12.01 7.54 -4.92
C ALA A 85 12.32 8.66 -5.93
N LEU A 86 12.91 8.32 -7.08
CA LEU A 86 13.22 9.24 -8.17
C LEU A 86 11.95 9.81 -8.81
N ALA A 87 10.98 8.96 -9.19
CA ALA A 87 9.72 9.40 -9.79
C ALA A 87 8.94 10.33 -8.85
N ASN A 88 8.84 9.97 -7.57
CA ASN A 88 8.19 10.77 -6.54
C ASN A 88 8.94 12.09 -6.25
N ALA A 89 10.27 12.10 -6.32
CA ALA A 89 11.06 13.34 -6.18
C ALA A 89 10.91 14.25 -7.40
N LEU A 90 10.89 13.69 -8.62
CA LEU A 90 10.59 14.44 -9.85
C LEU A 90 9.17 14.99 -9.84
N PHE A 91 8.20 14.26 -9.25
CA PHE A 91 6.84 14.75 -9.08
C PHE A 91 6.80 15.99 -8.17
N ALA A 92 7.56 16.00 -7.08
CA ALA A 92 7.67 17.16 -6.22
C ALA A 92 8.40 18.33 -6.89
N PHE A 93 9.62 18.10 -7.38
CA PHE A 93 10.54 19.20 -7.72
C PHE A 93 10.68 19.49 -9.22
N GLY A 94 10.06 18.68 -10.07
CA GLY A 94 10.19 18.83 -11.53
C GLY A 94 9.40 20.00 -12.12
N GLY A 95 8.58 20.70 -11.32
CA GLY A 95 7.78 21.84 -11.79
C GLY A 95 6.74 21.46 -12.84
N PHE A 96 6.30 20.19 -12.85
CA PHE A 96 5.38 19.67 -13.84
C PHE A 96 3.93 20.08 -13.55
N GLY A 97 3.13 20.22 -14.61
CA GLY A 97 1.68 20.32 -14.50
C GLY A 97 1.01 18.98 -14.19
N PHE A 98 -0.31 18.97 -14.24
CA PHE A 98 -1.12 17.79 -13.90
C PHE A 98 -0.85 16.57 -14.79
N ALA A 99 -0.80 16.73 -16.12
CA ALA A 99 -0.68 15.58 -17.03
C ALA A 99 0.67 14.83 -16.90
N PRO A 100 1.85 15.48 -16.90
CA PRO A 100 3.11 14.77 -16.65
C PRO A 100 3.19 14.19 -15.23
N SER A 101 2.54 14.85 -14.26
CA SER A 101 2.42 14.32 -12.90
C SER A 101 1.66 12.99 -12.85
N LEU A 102 0.63 12.78 -13.68
CA LEU A 102 -0.04 11.48 -13.78
C LEU A 102 0.92 10.38 -14.26
N ALA A 103 1.83 10.67 -15.20
CA ALA A 103 2.81 9.71 -15.68
C ALA A 103 3.84 9.35 -14.59
N LEU A 104 4.27 10.33 -13.79
CA LEU A 104 5.15 10.09 -12.64
C LEU A 104 4.46 9.26 -11.55
N ARG A 105 3.18 9.55 -11.27
CA ARG A 105 2.36 8.74 -10.34
C ARG A 105 2.14 7.32 -10.86
N PHE A 106 1.98 7.15 -12.17
CA PHE A 106 1.95 5.83 -12.78
C PHE A 106 3.30 5.10 -12.59
N ALA A 107 4.42 5.78 -12.78
CA ALA A 107 5.75 5.22 -12.52
C ALA A 107 5.94 4.81 -11.05
N ASP A 108 5.45 5.61 -10.09
CA ASP A 108 5.41 5.23 -8.66
C ASP A 108 4.64 3.93 -8.45
N GLY A 109 3.49 3.77 -9.13
CA GLY A 109 2.72 2.52 -9.12
C GLY A 109 3.52 1.32 -9.63
N VAL A 110 4.21 1.47 -10.76
CA VAL A 110 5.07 0.43 -11.33
C VAL A 110 6.21 0.04 -10.37
N ALA A 111 6.82 1.03 -9.72
CA ALA A 111 7.83 0.80 -8.68
C ALA A 111 7.25 0.04 -7.48
N LEU A 112 6.06 0.42 -7.00
CA LEU A 112 5.38 -0.24 -5.88
C LEU A 112 5.06 -1.71 -6.17
N ALA A 113 4.84 -2.09 -7.43
CA ALA A 113 4.67 -3.48 -7.83
C ALA A 113 5.94 -4.33 -7.62
N GLY A 114 7.12 -3.71 -7.65
CA GLY A 114 8.41 -4.34 -7.37
C GLY A 114 8.80 -4.30 -5.90
N ILE A 115 8.03 -3.59 -5.08
CA ILE A 115 8.22 -3.43 -3.64
C ILE A 115 7.29 -4.39 -2.91
N TYR A 116 5.97 -4.19 -2.98
CA TYR A 116 5.03 -4.88 -2.08
C TYR A 116 4.92 -6.40 -2.29
N PRO A 117 4.63 -6.90 -3.51
CA PRO A 117 4.62 -8.35 -3.76
C PRO A 117 5.95 -9.04 -3.47
N LEU A 118 7.06 -8.34 -3.73
CA LEU A 118 8.41 -8.87 -3.48
C LEU A 118 8.74 -8.84 -2.00
N GLY A 119 8.31 -7.82 -1.25
CA GLY A 119 8.38 -7.75 0.21
C GLY A 119 7.64 -8.91 0.86
N MET A 120 6.42 -9.22 0.38
CA MET A 120 5.68 -10.42 0.76
C MET A 120 6.47 -11.71 0.49
N LYS A 121 7.05 -11.85 -0.72
CA LYS A 121 7.89 -13.01 -1.08
C LYS A 121 9.11 -13.14 -0.15
N LEU A 122 9.77 -12.03 0.16
CA LEU A 122 10.94 -11.98 1.02
C LEU A 122 10.60 -12.45 2.45
N VAL A 123 9.60 -11.85 3.09
CA VAL A 123 9.26 -12.22 4.48
C VAL A 123 8.79 -13.66 4.63
N VAL A 124 8.09 -14.20 3.62
CA VAL A 124 7.71 -15.62 3.58
C VAL A 124 8.95 -16.51 3.39
N GLY A 125 9.90 -16.09 2.56
CA GLY A 125 11.19 -16.78 2.40
C GLY A 125 12.02 -16.85 3.68
N TRP A 126 11.89 -15.85 4.56
CA TRP A 126 12.53 -15.83 5.88
C TRP A 126 11.76 -16.61 6.96
N ASN A 127 10.47 -16.93 6.78
CA ASN A 127 9.65 -17.60 7.80
C ASN A 127 8.52 -18.48 7.24
N ARG A 128 8.85 -19.72 6.85
CA ARG A 128 7.89 -20.69 6.31
C ARG A 128 6.85 -21.21 7.31
N GLY A 129 7.11 -21.13 8.61
CA GLY A 129 6.26 -21.73 9.64
C GLY A 129 5.12 -20.83 10.15
N ARG A 130 5.19 -19.50 9.93
CA ARG A 130 4.22 -18.53 10.48
C ARG A 130 3.79 -17.47 9.47
N THR A 131 3.55 -17.90 8.23
CA THR A 131 3.22 -17.03 7.09
C THR A 131 2.11 -16.03 7.38
N ALA A 132 0.99 -16.45 8.01
CA ALA A 132 -0.13 -15.56 8.29
C ALA A 132 0.23 -14.41 9.26
N ASP A 133 1.01 -14.69 10.31
CA ASP A 133 1.45 -13.67 11.28
C ASP A 133 2.40 -12.67 10.64
N THR A 134 3.37 -13.21 9.89
CA THR A 134 4.39 -12.40 9.22
C THR A 134 3.77 -11.50 8.15
N LEU A 135 2.82 -12.03 7.38
CA LEU A 135 2.08 -11.23 6.40
C LEU A 135 1.18 -10.19 7.08
N ALA A 136 0.57 -10.50 8.23
CA ALA A 136 -0.22 -9.52 8.97
C ALA A 136 0.62 -8.32 9.45
N VAL A 137 1.85 -8.55 9.90
CA VAL A 137 2.79 -7.48 10.26
C VAL A 137 3.18 -6.66 9.03
N LEU A 138 3.56 -7.32 7.94
CA LEU A 138 3.96 -6.65 6.70
C LEU A 138 2.82 -5.77 6.15
N VAL A 139 1.61 -6.32 6.04
CA VAL A 139 0.42 -5.59 5.56
C VAL A 139 0.10 -4.43 6.50
N GLY A 140 0.19 -4.62 7.81
CA GLY A 140 0.03 -3.52 8.75
C GLY A 140 1.06 -2.41 8.51
N MET A 141 2.32 -2.75 8.29
CA MET A 141 3.38 -1.78 8.01
C MET A 141 3.14 -1.05 6.69
N LEU A 142 2.61 -1.73 5.67
CA LEU A 142 2.14 -1.09 4.44
C LEU A 142 1.08 -0.03 4.74
N VAL A 143 0.09 -0.33 5.60
CA VAL A 143 -0.95 0.63 5.99
C VAL A 143 -0.37 1.84 6.72
N LEU A 144 0.60 1.64 7.63
CA LEU A 144 1.31 2.76 8.26
C LEU A 144 2.09 3.60 7.25
N GLY A 145 2.72 2.97 6.26
CA GLY A 145 3.39 3.66 5.17
C GLY A 145 2.41 4.51 4.37
N THR A 146 1.24 3.97 4.02
CA THR A 146 0.16 4.72 3.36
C THR A 146 -0.31 5.92 4.20
N ALA A 147 -0.38 5.78 5.53
CA ALA A 147 -0.75 6.86 6.44
C ALA A 147 0.36 7.90 6.65
N PHE A 148 1.62 7.56 6.36
CA PHE A 148 2.81 8.34 6.71
C PHE A 148 2.74 9.83 6.30
N PRO A 149 2.33 10.21 5.08
CA PRO A 149 2.28 11.62 4.68
C PRO A 149 1.39 12.48 5.60
N TYR A 150 0.29 11.91 6.10
CA TYR A 150 -0.60 12.59 7.04
C TYR A 150 0.04 12.70 8.44
N GLY A 151 0.71 11.65 8.89
CA GLY A 151 1.43 11.63 10.17
C GLY A 151 2.57 12.64 10.20
N LEU A 152 3.34 12.73 9.10
CA LEU A 152 4.42 13.71 8.97
C LEU A 152 3.90 15.15 9.04
N ARG A 153 2.79 15.45 8.36
CA ARG A 153 2.14 16.76 8.39
C ARG A 153 1.48 17.08 9.74
N ALA A 154 1.06 16.07 10.48
CA ALA A 154 0.58 16.23 11.86
C ALA A 154 1.73 16.56 12.82
N TRP A 155 2.89 15.91 12.64
CA TRP A 155 4.07 16.10 13.50
C TRP A 155 4.79 17.43 13.23
N ALA A 156 4.84 17.86 11.97
CA ALA A 156 5.43 19.13 11.56
C ALA A 156 4.38 20.04 10.87
N PRO A 157 3.48 20.69 11.63
CA PRO A 157 2.56 21.67 11.08
C PRO A 157 3.31 22.81 10.39
N GLY A 158 2.99 23.07 9.11
CA GLY A 158 3.68 24.08 8.29
C GLY A 158 4.74 23.50 7.34
N LEU A 159 4.99 22.19 7.38
CA LEU A 159 5.80 21.52 6.38
C LEU A 159 5.13 21.65 5.01
N ASP A 160 5.87 22.19 4.02
CA ASP A 160 5.36 22.27 2.67
C ASP A 160 5.14 20.87 2.06
N TRP A 161 4.29 20.80 1.04
CA TRP A 161 3.99 19.53 0.40
C TRP A 161 5.20 18.91 -0.32
N HIS A 162 6.11 19.73 -0.84
CA HIS A 162 7.34 19.26 -1.48
C HIS A 162 8.20 18.45 -0.51
N SER A 163 8.40 18.96 0.71
CA SER A 163 9.17 18.32 1.79
C SER A 163 8.49 17.06 2.29
N THR A 164 7.14 17.04 2.32
CA THR A 164 6.37 15.83 2.65
C THR A 164 6.65 14.72 1.64
N VAL A 165 6.63 15.05 0.34
CA VAL A 165 6.92 14.11 -0.75
C VAL A 165 8.40 13.71 -0.75
N ALA A 166 9.32 14.65 -0.52
CA ALA A 166 10.75 14.40 -0.43
C ALA A 166 11.12 13.45 0.71
N ALA A 167 10.48 13.60 1.87
CA ALA A 167 10.66 12.69 3.00
C ALA A 167 10.25 11.25 2.63
N ALA A 168 9.13 11.06 1.92
CA ALA A 168 8.73 9.75 1.43
C ALA A 168 9.74 9.16 0.42
N SER A 169 10.29 9.99 -0.48
CA SER A 169 11.37 9.57 -1.39
C SER A 169 12.62 9.12 -0.63
N LEU A 170 13.06 9.90 0.38
CA LEU A 170 14.23 9.55 1.19
C LEU A 170 14.00 8.25 1.97
N LEU A 171 12.83 8.09 2.60
CA LEU A 171 12.46 6.86 3.28
C LEU A 171 12.48 5.67 2.31
N SER A 172 11.95 5.81 1.10
CA SER A 172 11.99 4.73 0.12
C SER A 172 13.41 4.31 -0.25
N VAL A 173 14.35 5.26 -0.39
CA VAL A 173 15.78 4.93 -0.58
C VAL A 173 16.33 4.16 0.61
N VAL A 174 16.04 4.60 1.84
CA VAL A 174 16.47 3.91 3.07
C VAL A 174 15.90 2.49 3.13
N GLY A 175 14.59 2.32 2.88
CA GLY A 175 13.93 1.02 2.84
C GLY A 175 14.51 0.10 1.78
N ALA A 176 14.77 0.62 0.58
CA ALA A 176 15.43 -0.11 -0.49
C ALA A 176 16.81 -0.63 -0.05
N ILE A 177 17.65 0.23 0.55
CA ILE A 177 18.97 -0.14 1.06
C ILE A 177 18.86 -1.20 2.15
N LEU A 178 17.91 -1.05 3.09
CA LEU A 178 17.68 -2.03 4.17
C LEU A 178 17.37 -3.43 3.60
N VAL A 179 16.54 -3.52 2.56
CA VAL A 179 16.23 -4.79 1.90
C VAL A 179 17.43 -5.34 1.13
N LEU A 180 18.19 -4.48 0.45
CA LEU A 180 19.41 -4.91 -0.25
C LEU A 180 20.44 -5.52 0.70
N VAL A 181 20.64 -4.90 1.87
CA VAL A 181 21.57 -5.36 2.91
C VAL A 181 21.06 -6.64 3.58
N THR A 182 19.74 -6.75 3.81
CA THR A 182 19.13 -7.94 4.39
C THR A 182 19.25 -9.14 3.45
N GLY A 183 19.06 -8.90 2.15
CA GLY A 183 19.11 -9.92 1.12
C GLY A 183 17.91 -10.88 1.14
N ASP A 184 17.96 -11.85 0.23
CA ASP A 184 16.95 -12.91 0.16
C ASP A 184 17.15 -13.94 1.28
N GLY A 185 16.06 -14.61 1.67
CA GLY A 185 16.10 -15.61 2.74
C GLY A 185 17.00 -16.82 2.42
N PRO A 186 17.39 -17.61 3.45
CA PRO A 186 18.35 -18.72 3.32
C PRO A 186 18.00 -19.74 2.23
N ASP A 187 16.70 -19.90 1.97
CA ASP A 187 16.15 -20.86 1.01
C ASP A 187 15.79 -20.25 -0.36
N ALA A 188 16.15 -18.99 -0.62
CA ALA A 188 15.79 -18.28 -1.86
C ALA A 188 16.27 -18.99 -3.14
N ARG A 189 17.26 -19.89 -3.02
CA ARG A 189 17.80 -20.71 -4.10
C ARG A 189 16.93 -21.91 -4.49
N LEU A 190 15.94 -22.29 -3.69
CA LEU A 190 15.22 -23.57 -3.87
C LEU A 190 13.98 -23.50 -4.77
N ASN A 191 13.57 -22.31 -5.25
CA ASN A 191 12.36 -22.15 -6.06
C ASN A 191 12.61 -21.96 -7.56
N THR A 192 13.81 -22.29 -8.07
CA THR A 192 14.04 -22.42 -9.52
C THR A 192 13.50 -23.77 -10.03
N VAL A 193 12.21 -24.03 -9.86
CA VAL A 193 11.52 -25.00 -10.71
C VAL A 193 10.84 -24.16 -11.78
N GLY A 194 11.31 -24.32 -13.02
CA GLY A 194 10.82 -23.60 -14.20
C GLY A 194 9.36 -23.91 -14.51
N VAL A 195 8.45 -23.41 -13.69
CA VAL A 195 7.04 -23.33 -14.01
C VAL A 195 6.89 -22.09 -14.87
N HIS A 196 6.87 -22.25 -16.19
CA HIS A 196 6.38 -21.21 -17.07
C HIS A 196 4.86 -21.21 -16.95
N PRO A 197 4.22 -20.28 -16.22
CA PRO A 197 2.77 -20.20 -16.23
C PRO A 197 2.34 -19.95 -17.67
N ARG A 198 1.68 -20.93 -18.29
CA ARG A 198 1.03 -20.70 -19.59
C ARG A 198 -0.05 -19.65 -19.34
N LEU A 199 -0.23 -18.66 -20.22
CA LEU A 199 -1.24 -17.61 -20.03
C LEU A 199 -2.64 -18.19 -19.66
N GLY A 200 -2.96 -19.38 -20.19
CA GLY A 200 -4.18 -20.13 -19.87
C GLY A 200 -4.22 -20.78 -18.48
N SER A 201 -3.10 -21.06 -17.80
CA SER A 201 -3.11 -21.65 -16.45
C SER A 201 -3.56 -20.65 -15.38
N VAL A 202 -3.33 -19.35 -15.57
CA VAL A 202 -3.85 -18.30 -14.68
C VAL A 202 -5.38 -18.26 -14.76
N LEU A 203 -5.95 -18.31 -15.96
CA LEU A 203 -7.41 -18.35 -16.15
C LEU A 203 -8.02 -19.67 -15.66
N GLN A 204 -7.27 -20.77 -15.68
CA GLN A 204 -7.71 -22.04 -15.10
C GLN A 204 -7.84 -21.97 -13.57
N ALA A 205 -7.07 -21.14 -12.87
CA ALA A 205 -7.23 -20.97 -11.42
C ALA A 205 -8.64 -20.49 -11.04
N PHE A 206 -9.27 -19.67 -11.89
CA PHE A 206 -10.66 -19.20 -11.71
C PHE A 206 -11.72 -20.30 -11.87
N ARG A 207 -11.35 -21.48 -12.36
CA ARG A 207 -12.24 -22.66 -12.35
C ARG A 207 -12.39 -23.27 -10.97
N VAL A 208 -11.44 -23.03 -10.06
CA VAL A 208 -11.51 -23.50 -8.68
C VAL A 208 -12.48 -22.60 -7.89
N PRO A 209 -13.63 -23.10 -7.42
CA PRO A 209 -14.65 -22.25 -6.78
C PRO A 209 -14.14 -21.51 -5.55
N ALA A 210 -13.32 -22.17 -4.73
CA ALA A 210 -12.72 -21.58 -3.55
C ALA A 210 -11.78 -20.41 -3.88
N PHE A 211 -10.93 -20.57 -4.90
CA PHE A 211 -10.05 -19.50 -5.38
C PHE A 211 -10.86 -18.32 -5.91
N ARG A 212 -11.86 -18.60 -6.76
CA ARG A 212 -12.73 -17.57 -7.33
C ARG A 212 -13.47 -16.76 -6.26
N SER A 213 -13.99 -17.43 -5.23
CA SER A 213 -14.65 -16.77 -4.09
C SER A 213 -13.69 -15.83 -3.35
N ALA A 214 -12.46 -16.29 -3.07
CA ALA A 214 -11.46 -15.46 -2.41
C ALA A 214 -11.02 -14.27 -3.29
N ALA A 215 -10.84 -14.50 -4.59
CA ALA A 215 -10.43 -13.46 -5.53
C ALA A 215 -11.47 -12.34 -5.65
N PHE A 216 -12.77 -12.69 -5.77
CA PHE A 216 -13.83 -11.69 -5.84
C PHE A 216 -13.99 -10.90 -4.53
N GLY A 217 -13.90 -11.57 -3.39
CA GLY A 217 -13.89 -10.88 -2.09
C GLY A 217 -12.72 -9.90 -1.98
N TYR A 218 -11.53 -10.31 -2.45
CA TYR A 218 -10.35 -9.45 -2.47
C TYR A 218 -10.51 -8.25 -3.43
N PHE A 219 -11.04 -8.46 -4.64
CA PHE A 219 -11.27 -7.37 -5.59
C PHE A 219 -12.27 -6.33 -5.05
N GLY A 220 -13.39 -6.79 -4.50
CA GLY A 220 -14.38 -5.89 -3.88
C GLY A 220 -13.76 -5.11 -2.71
N HIS A 221 -13.01 -5.79 -1.84
CA HIS A 221 -12.33 -5.15 -0.73
C HIS A 221 -11.28 -4.13 -1.17
N MET A 222 -10.45 -4.45 -2.16
CA MET A 222 -9.44 -3.50 -2.65
C MET A 222 -10.09 -2.27 -3.28
N TRP A 223 -11.20 -2.45 -4.00
CA TRP A 223 -11.97 -1.34 -4.54
C TRP A 223 -12.48 -0.41 -3.42
N GLU A 224 -13.16 -0.99 -2.43
CA GLU A 224 -13.67 -0.30 -1.24
C GLU A 224 -12.55 0.43 -0.48
N LEU A 225 -11.48 -0.28 -0.13
CA LEU A 225 -10.41 0.20 0.73
C LEU A 225 -9.66 1.38 0.11
N TYR A 226 -9.31 1.29 -1.18
CA TYR A 226 -8.62 2.39 -1.85
C TYR A 226 -9.52 3.60 -2.11
N ALA A 227 -10.82 3.38 -2.37
CA ALA A 227 -11.78 4.46 -2.42
C ALA A 227 -11.88 5.16 -1.04
N PHE A 228 -12.02 4.38 0.03
CA PHE A 228 -12.04 4.89 1.40
C PHE A 228 -10.79 5.70 1.72
N TRP A 229 -9.58 5.15 1.55
CA TRP A 229 -8.32 5.86 1.84
C TRP A 229 -8.16 7.15 1.03
N THR A 230 -8.62 7.17 -0.22
CA THR A 230 -8.62 8.38 -1.06
C THR A 230 -9.56 9.44 -0.50
N LEU A 231 -10.70 9.02 0.04
CA LEU A 231 -11.76 9.89 0.55
C LEU A 231 -11.56 10.30 2.02
N VAL A 232 -10.72 9.62 2.80
CA VAL A 232 -10.49 9.92 4.23
C VAL A 232 -10.30 11.43 4.50
N PRO A 233 -9.43 12.16 3.78
CA PRO A 233 -9.26 13.60 4.02
C PRO A 233 -10.54 14.41 3.83
N PHE A 234 -11.40 14.02 2.89
CA PHE A 234 -12.68 14.68 2.62
C PHE A 234 -13.74 14.32 3.66
N LEU A 235 -13.73 13.08 4.16
CA LEU A 235 -14.63 12.60 5.20
C LEU A 235 -14.30 13.22 6.56
N VAL A 236 -13.02 13.44 6.84
CA VAL A 236 -12.51 14.02 8.10
C VAL A 236 -12.65 15.53 8.15
N ALA A 237 -12.43 16.23 7.03
CA ALA A 237 -12.45 17.69 6.95
C ALA A 237 -13.66 18.39 7.62
N PRO A 238 -14.92 17.92 7.46
CA PRO A 238 -16.07 18.59 8.09
C PRO A 238 -16.21 18.31 9.59
N LEU A 239 -15.52 17.30 10.14
CA LEU A 239 -15.73 16.82 11.51
C LEU A 239 -14.83 17.49 12.55
N MET A 240 -13.84 18.27 12.12
CA MET A 240 -12.83 18.83 13.04
C MET A 240 -12.13 20.07 12.48
N PRO A 241 -11.47 20.86 13.34
CA PRO A 241 -10.64 21.97 12.89
C PRO A 241 -9.55 21.51 11.90
N ALA A 242 -9.26 22.34 10.90
CA ALA A 242 -8.25 22.04 9.87
C ALA A 242 -6.86 21.71 10.45
N SER A 243 -6.52 22.26 11.62
CA SER A 243 -5.27 21.97 12.34
C SER A 243 -5.15 20.52 12.83
N LEU A 244 -6.27 19.83 13.09
CA LEU A 244 -6.30 18.43 13.54
C LEU A 244 -6.49 17.43 12.39
N GLY A 245 -6.86 17.92 11.20
CA GLY A 245 -7.13 17.08 10.03
C GLY A 245 -6.03 16.07 9.69
N PRO A 246 -4.74 16.46 9.58
CA PRO A 246 -3.66 15.52 9.32
C PRO A 246 -3.53 14.41 10.37
N ALA A 247 -3.66 14.75 11.66
CA ALA A 247 -3.56 13.79 12.75
C ALA A 247 -4.71 12.77 12.72
N ALA A 248 -5.93 13.23 12.42
CA ALA A 248 -7.08 12.35 12.28
C ALA A 248 -7.01 11.47 11.01
N ASN A 249 -6.59 12.04 9.87
CA ASN A 249 -6.36 11.26 8.65
C ASN A 249 -5.34 10.13 8.89
N PHE A 250 -4.24 10.46 9.58
CA PHE A 250 -3.27 9.47 10.02
C PHE A 250 -3.91 8.43 10.93
N GLY A 251 -4.63 8.84 11.98
CA GLY A 251 -5.26 7.92 12.94
C GLY A 251 -6.27 6.96 12.29
N VAL A 252 -7.11 7.46 11.39
CA VAL A 252 -8.11 6.66 10.67
C VAL A 252 -7.44 5.58 9.81
N ILE A 253 -6.42 5.95 9.02
CA ILE A 253 -5.73 4.98 8.15
C ILE A 253 -4.85 4.04 9.00
N ALA A 254 -4.08 4.57 9.96
CA ALA A 254 -3.21 3.81 10.83
C ALA A 254 -3.96 2.82 11.73
N ALA A 255 -5.25 3.03 12.02
CA ALA A 255 -6.08 2.02 12.70
C ALA A 255 -6.08 0.67 11.95
N GLY A 256 -5.91 0.67 10.62
CA GLY A 256 -5.79 -0.54 9.81
C GLY A 256 -4.52 -1.37 10.13
N PHE A 257 -3.46 -0.77 10.66
CA PHE A 257 -2.31 -1.51 11.20
C PHE A 257 -2.73 -2.38 12.39
N VAL A 258 -3.45 -1.78 13.35
CA VAL A 258 -3.96 -2.50 14.51
C VAL A 258 -4.93 -3.59 14.06
N GLY A 259 -5.84 -3.27 13.13
CA GLY A 259 -6.75 -4.23 12.50
C GLY A 259 -6.03 -5.42 11.88
N SER A 260 -4.94 -5.17 11.13
CA SER A 260 -4.12 -6.23 10.51
C SER A 260 -3.51 -7.16 11.55
N LEU A 261 -2.94 -6.61 12.63
CA LEU A 261 -2.35 -7.40 13.70
C LEU A 261 -3.40 -8.21 14.49
N VAL A 262 -4.58 -7.64 14.74
CA VAL A 262 -5.68 -8.33 15.42
C VAL A 262 -6.23 -9.45 14.52
N ALA A 263 -6.51 -9.15 13.25
CA ALA A 263 -6.98 -10.13 12.28
C ALA A 263 -6.00 -11.30 12.10
N GLY A 264 -4.68 -11.02 12.03
CA GLY A 264 -3.65 -12.06 11.97
C GLY A 264 -3.68 -12.99 13.18
N ARG A 265 -3.84 -12.45 14.40
CA ARG A 265 -3.97 -13.26 15.63
C ARG A 265 -5.25 -14.08 15.66
N LEU A 266 -6.39 -13.48 15.27
CA LEU A 266 -7.68 -14.16 15.20
C LEU A 266 -7.67 -15.28 14.16
N ALA A 267 -7.03 -15.06 13.01
CA ALA A 267 -6.93 -16.04 11.93
C ALA A 267 -6.18 -17.31 12.37
N ARG A 268 -5.25 -17.21 13.33
CA ARG A 268 -4.61 -18.41 13.93
C ARG A 268 -5.59 -19.28 14.72
N ARG A 269 -6.58 -18.67 15.38
CA ARG A 269 -7.52 -19.37 16.24
C ARG A 269 -8.76 -19.85 15.50
N PHE A 270 -9.26 -19.03 14.58
CA PHE A 270 -10.53 -19.26 13.90
C PHE A 270 -10.39 -19.58 12.40
N GLY A 271 -9.19 -19.47 11.84
CA GLY A 271 -8.93 -19.58 10.40
C GLY A 271 -9.13 -18.25 9.67
N SER A 272 -8.44 -18.07 8.54
CA SER A 272 -8.46 -16.81 7.78
C SER A 272 -9.81 -16.50 7.12
N ALA A 273 -10.52 -17.52 6.65
CA ALA A 273 -11.78 -17.37 5.93
C ALA A 273 -12.91 -16.71 6.78
N PRO A 274 -13.25 -17.21 7.98
CA PRO A 274 -14.30 -16.57 8.79
C PRO A 274 -13.89 -15.18 9.29
N VAL A 275 -12.62 -14.96 9.63
CA VAL A 275 -12.13 -13.63 10.03
C VAL A 275 -12.27 -12.62 8.88
N ALA A 276 -11.89 -13.01 7.66
CA ALA A 276 -12.09 -12.18 6.48
C ALA A 276 -13.57 -11.94 6.20
N ALA A 277 -14.43 -12.97 6.28
CA ALA A 277 -15.86 -12.83 6.05
C ALA A 277 -16.52 -11.83 7.01
N VAL A 278 -16.20 -11.89 8.31
CA VAL A 278 -16.71 -10.94 9.30
C VAL A 278 -16.22 -9.52 9.02
N ALA A 279 -14.92 -9.35 8.77
CA ALA A 279 -14.34 -8.03 8.49
C ALA A 279 -14.95 -7.39 7.23
N LEU A 280 -15.06 -8.16 6.14
CA LEU A 280 -15.64 -7.69 4.88
C LEU A 280 -17.13 -7.41 5.00
N SER A 281 -17.88 -8.24 5.74
CA SER A 281 -19.31 -8.02 5.96
C SER A 281 -19.56 -6.77 6.80
N ALA A 282 -18.76 -6.56 7.85
CA ALA A 282 -18.83 -5.36 8.68
C ALA A 282 -18.52 -4.09 7.87
N SER A 283 -17.41 -4.11 7.11
CA SER A 283 -16.99 -2.99 6.25
C SER A 283 -18.04 -2.68 5.19
N GLY A 284 -18.51 -3.70 4.46
CA GLY A 284 -19.57 -3.54 3.47
C GLY A 284 -20.89 -3.03 4.06
N THR A 285 -21.25 -3.47 5.27
CA THR A 285 -22.44 -2.96 5.97
C THR A 285 -22.29 -1.48 6.31
N ILE A 286 -21.11 -1.04 6.77
CA ILE A 286 -20.83 0.37 7.02
C ILE A 286 -20.94 1.18 5.72
N CYS A 287 -20.38 0.68 4.62
CA CYS A 287 -20.50 1.34 3.31
C CYS A 287 -21.95 1.44 2.82
N VAL A 288 -22.79 0.44 3.07
CA VAL A 288 -24.21 0.49 2.74
C VAL A 288 -24.95 1.49 3.63
N ILE A 289 -24.66 1.54 4.93
CA ILE A 289 -25.33 2.43 5.88
C ILE A 289 -24.92 3.89 5.65
N TYR A 290 -23.64 4.15 5.35
CA TYR A 290 -23.06 5.49 5.31
C TYR A 290 -23.87 6.52 4.49
N PRO A 291 -24.29 6.25 3.24
CA PRO A 291 -25.10 7.20 2.46
C PRO A 291 -26.43 7.60 3.12
N PHE A 292 -27.00 6.74 3.96
CA PHE A 292 -28.26 6.99 4.66
C PHE A 292 -28.09 7.82 5.95
N THR A 293 -26.86 7.95 6.45
CA THR A 293 -26.57 8.72 7.68
C THR A 293 -26.89 10.21 7.52
N ALA A 294 -26.85 10.74 6.29
CA ALA A 294 -27.28 12.10 5.99
C ALA A 294 -28.76 12.35 6.32
N ALA A 295 -29.60 11.33 6.41
CA ALA A 295 -31.01 11.45 6.81
C ALA A 295 -31.26 11.21 8.30
N TRP A 296 -30.21 10.92 9.09
CA TRP A 296 -30.36 10.62 10.51
C TRP A 296 -30.68 11.87 11.34
N PRO A 297 -31.38 11.72 12.49
CA PRO A 297 -31.53 12.79 13.47
C PRO A 297 -30.19 13.38 13.92
N ASP A 298 -30.15 14.66 14.28
CA ASP A 298 -28.88 15.34 14.63
C ASP A 298 -28.14 14.72 15.83
N PHE A 299 -28.84 14.01 16.73
CA PHE A 299 -28.19 13.28 17.83
C PHE A 299 -27.52 11.96 17.40
N LEU A 300 -27.80 11.48 16.19
CA LEU A 300 -27.18 10.31 15.56
C LEU A 300 -26.19 10.70 14.44
N ARG A 301 -26.22 11.96 13.98
CA ARG A 301 -25.19 12.52 13.10
C ARG A 301 -23.97 12.84 13.97
N LEU A 302 -22.90 12.08 13.79
CA LEU A 302 -21.59 12.35 14.40
C LEU A 302 -21.04 13.71 13.97
#